data_AF-S4UGA3-F1
#
_entry.id   AF-S4UGA3-F1
#
_cell.length_a   1.000
_cell.length_b   1.000
_cell.length_c   1.000
_cell.angle_alpha   90.00
_cell.angle_beta   90.00
_cell.angle_gamma   90.00
#
_symmetry.space_group_name_H-M   'P 1'
#
loop_
_entity.id
_entity.type
_entity.pdbx_description
1 polymer ?
#
loop_
_entity_poly.entity_id
_entity_poly.type
_entity_poly.pdbx_seq_one_letter_code
_entity_poly.pdbx_strand_id
1 'polypeptide(L)'
;TIVSIDAVPFRQWYESHYAQPIGRKKGTKFTEEEEAKFAKAGKKVYKVRQQTAAVDPHVTEQFMAGKLLACVSSRPGQVGRCDGYILEGKELEFYLRKIRAKKQK
;
A
#
# COMPACT_ATOMS: atom_id res chain seq x y z
N THR A 1 -10.44 -14.12 6.32
CA THR A 1 -9.13 -14.59 6.85
C THR A 1 -8.11 -13.48 6.69
N ILE A 2 -7.27 -13.22 7.70
CA ILE A 2 -6.24 -12.16 7.59
C ILE A 2 -4.94 -12.77 7.10
N VAL A 3 -4.40 -12.20 6.02
CA VAL A 3 -3.20 -12.67 5.33
C VAL A 3 -2.21 -11.51 5.12
N SER A 4 -0.95 -11.85 4.89
CA SER A 4 0.08 -10.90 4.51
C SER A 4 0.37 -11.06 3.01
N ILE A 5 0.28 -9.96 2.25
CA ILE A 5 0.48 -9.93 0.80
C ILE A 5 1.67 -9.04 0.43
N ASP A 6 2.21 -9.25 -0.77
CA ASP A 6 3.29 -8.43 -1.30
C ASP A 6 2.82 -6.99 -1.59
N ALA A 7 3.61 -6.01 -1.12
CA ALA A 7 3.33 -4.59 -1.32
C ALA A 7 3.90 -4.02 -2.63
N VAL A 8 4.80 -4.74 -3.32
CA VAL A 8 5.51 -4.23 -4.50
C VAL A 8 4.58 -3.76 -5.62
N PRO A 9 3.54 -4.52 -6.04
CA PRO A 9 2.65 -4.07 -7.12
C PRO A 9 1.91 -2.78 -6.76
N PHE A 10 1.47 -2.66 -5.50
CA PHE A 10 0.77 -1.48 -5.00
C PHE A 10 1.68 -0.26 -4.92
N ARG A 11 2.94 -0.45 -4.51
CA ARG A 11 3.96 0.61 -4.51
C ARG A 11 4.22 1.13 -5.92
N GLN A 12 4.46 0.23 -6.88
CA GLN A 12 4.70 0.58 -8.28
C GLN A 12 3.53 1.38 -8.88
N TRP A 13 2.30 0.93 -8.61
CA TRP A 13 1.11 1.64 -9.06
C TRP A 13 1.01 3.03 -8.43
N TYR A 14 1.21 3.15 -7.12
CA TYR A 14 1.13 4.44 -6.41
C TYR A 14 2.17 5.43 -6.94
N GLU A 15 3.43 4.99 -7.09
CA GLU A 15 4.51 5.84 -7.61
C GLU A 15 4.22 6.27 -9.06
N SER A 16 3.71 5.38 -9.90
CA SER A 16 3.28 5.71 -11.28
C SER A 16 2.09 6.67 -11.32
N HIS A 17 1.13 6.51 -10.41
CA HIS A 17 -0.12 7.26 -10.43
C HIS A 17 0.05 8.69 -9.89
N TYR A 18 0.78 8.83 -8.77
CA TYR A 18 0.93 10.09 -8.04
C TYR A 18 2.29 10.78 -8.25
N ALA A 19 3.28 10.10 -8.83
CA ALA A 19 4.67 10.57 -8.90
C ALA A 19 5.21 10.98 -7.52
N GLN A 20 4.82 10.24 -6.48
CA GLN A 20 5.23 10.44 -5.09
C GLN A 20 5.72 9.12 -4.50
N PRO A 21 6.80 9.13 -3.70
CA PRO A 21 7.33 7.90 -3.11
C PRO A 21 6.43 7.44 -1.96
N ILE A 22 6.21 6.13 -1.85
CA ILE A 22 5.50 5.51 -0.72
C ILE A 22 6.35 4.41 -0.08
N GLY A 23 6.45 4.43 1.25
CA GLY A 23 7.24 3.44 2.00
C GLY A 23 8.76 3.51 1.77
N ARG A 24 9.28 4.63 1.22
CA ARG A 24 10.72 4.92 1.23
C ARG A 24 11.09 5.63 2.54
N LYS A 25 12.33 5.45 3.01
CA LYS A 25 12.84 6.24 4.15
C LYS A 25 12.67 7.72 3.84
N LYS A 26 12.17 8.50 4.81
CA LYS A 26 12.00 9.95 4.67
C LYS A 26 13.28 10.57 4.11
N GLY A 27 13.19 11.18 2.92
CA GLY A 27 14.32 11.83 2.24
C GLY A 27 14.90 11.08 1.04
N THR A 28 14.50 9.84 0.76
CA THR A 28 14.90 9.15 -0.48
C THR A 28 14.07 9.65 -1.65
N LYS A 29 14.70 10.45 -2.53
CA LYS A 29 14.11 10.90 -3.79
C LYS A 29 14.07 9.75 -4.81
N PHE A 30 13.25 9.92 -5.84
CA PHE A 30 13.27 9.06 -7.02
C PHE A 30 14.62 9.17 -7.74
N THR A 31 15.05 8.10 -8.40
CA THR A 31 16.21 8.17 -9.32
C THR A 31 15.81 8.94 -10.58
N GLU A 32 16.80 9.48 -11.32
CA GLU A 32 16.55 10.22 -12.58
C GLU A 32 15.74 9.38 -13.59
N GLU A 33 15.93 8.06 -13.60
CA GLU A 33 15.17 7.11 -14.44
C GLU A 33 13.70 6.98 -14.03
N GLU A 34 13.40 7.08 -12.73
CA GLU A 34 12.02 7.06 -12.23
C GLU A 34 11.32 8.39 -12.51
N GLU A 35 12.00 9.51 -12.33
CA GLU A 35 11.48 10.84 -12.67
C GLU A 35 11.19 10.98 -14.17
N ALA A 36 12.04 10.41 -15.03
CA ALA A 36 11.83 10.40 -16.49
C ALA A 36 10.57 9.62 -16.91
N LYS A 37 10.18 8.57 -16.17
CA LYS A 37 8.96 7.80 -16.44
C LYS A 37 7.69 8.62 -16.17
N PHE A 38 7.73 9.53 -15.19
CA PHE A 38 6.61 10.41 -14.85
C PHE A 38 6.53 11.65 -15.77
N ALA A 39 7.55 11.96 -16.56
CA ALA A 39 7.56 13.15 -17.43
C ALA A 39 6.54 13.10 -18.58
N LYS A 40 6.04 11.92 -18.96
CA LYS A 40 5.15 11.73 -20.13
C LYS A 40 3.73 12.26 -19.91
N ALA A 41 3.19 12.18 -18.69
CA ALA A 41 1.89 12.75 -18.36
C ALA A 41 2.13 14.18 -17.83
N GLY A 42 1.75 15.20 -18.60
CA GLY A 42 2.10 16.59 -18.30
C GLY A 42 1.84 17.01 -16.84
N LYS A 43 2.67 17.91 -16.31
CA LYS A 43 2.71 18.35 -14.89
C LYS A 43 1.35 18.71 -14.27
N LYS A 44 0.35 19.10 -15.07
CA LYS A 44 -1.00 19.43 -14.62
C LYS A 44 -1.78 18.22 -14.11
N VAL A 45 -1.60 17.04 -14.71
CA VAL A 45 -2.31 15.80 -14.33
C VAL A 45 -1.87 15.34 -12.93
N TYR A 46 -0.56 15.34 -12.67
CA TYR A 46 -0.04 14.95 -11.36
C TYR A 46 -0.42 15.92 -10.25
N LYS A 47 -0.46 17.23 -10.51
CA LYS A 47 -0.91 18.22 -9.51
C LYS A 47 -2.34 17.95 -9.02
N VAL A 48 -3.24 17.52 -9.90
CA VAL A 48 -4.61 17.16 -9.52
C VAL A 48 -4.61 15.87 -8.72
N ARG A 49 -3.91 14.83 -9.18
CA ARG A 49 -3.86 13.53 -8.50
C ARG A 49 -3.26 13.63 -7.09
N GLN A 50 -2.19 14.40 -6.93
CA GLN A 50 -1.48 14.57 -5.66
C GLN A 50 -2.35 15.14 -4.54
N GLN A 51 -3.46 15.82 -4.84
CA GLN A 51 -4.42 16.29 -3.84
C GLN A 51 -5.08 15.13 -3.07
N THR A 52 -5.17 13.96 -3.69
CA THR A 52 -5.82 12.75 -3.13
C THR A 52 -4.82 11.68 -2.73
N ALA A 53 -3.52 12.00 -2.70
CA ALA A 53 -2.45 11.05 -2.44
C ALA A 53 -2.25 10.72 -0.94
N ALA A 54 -3.09 11.25 -0.05
CA ALA A 54 -2.93 10.98 1.37
C ALA A 54 -3.26 9.52 1.69
N VAL A 55 -2.31 8.79 2.29
CA VAL A 55 -2.46 7.41 2.75
C VAL A 55 -2.30 7.36 4.27
N ASP A 56 -3.02 6.44 4.92
CA ASP A 56 -2.95 6.26 6.37
C ASP A 56 -1.50 5.95 6.82
N PRO A 57 -1.04 6.53 7.95
CA PRO A 57 0.31 6.28 8.46
C PRO A 57 0.61 4.79 8.73
N HIS A 58 -0.35 4.03 9.26
CA HIS A 58 -0.13 2.60 9.56
C HIS A 58 0.04 1.77 8.29
N VAL A 59 -0.65 2.14 7.21
CA VAL A 59 -0.50 1.51 5.90
C VAL A 59 0.87 1.88 5.32
N THR A 60 1.29 3.14 5.46
CA THR A 60 2.60 3.61 5.00
C THR A 60 3.76 2.88 5.68
N GLU A 61 3.65 2.60 6.98
CA GLU A 61 4.63 1.77 7.70
C GLU A 61 4.74 0.35 7.15
N GLN A 62 3.62 -0.27 6.75
CA GLN A 62 3.61 -1.60 6.14
C GLN A 62 4.26 -1.61 4.75
N PHE A 63 4.12 -0.53 3.98
CA PHE A 63 4.85 -0.37 2.72
C PHE A 63 6.37 -0.38 2.91
N MET A 64 6.90 0.08 4.05
CA MET A 64 8.33 -0.03 4.36
C MET A 64 8.76 -1.48 4.63
N ALA A 65 7.90 -2.27 5.27
CA ALA A 65 8.13 -3.70 5.50
C ALA A 65 7.99 -4.54 4.22
N GLY A 66 7.44 -3.97 3.14
CA GLY A 66 7.20 -4.67 1.87
C GLY A 66 6.04 -5.66 1.92
N LYS A 67 5.25 -5.66 2.99
CA LYS A 67 4.14 -6.58 3.18
C LYS A 67 2.93 -5.86 3.75
N LEU A 68 1.77 -6.03 3.13
CA LEU A 68 0.50 -5.45 3.58
C LEU A 68 -0.38 -6.51 4.24
N LEU A 69 -1.15 -6.10 5.24
CA LEU A 69 -2.21 -6.94 5.81
C LEU A 69 -3.48 -6.79 4.99
N ALA A 70 -4.08 -7.92 4.62
CA ALA A 70 -5.30 -7.97 3.82
C ALA A 70 -6.28 -9.00 4.38
N CYS A 71 -7.58 -8.76 4.14
CA CYS A 71 -8.65 -9.69 4.45
C CYS A 71 -9.11 -10.41 3.18
N VAL A 72 -9.14 -11.74 3.23
CA VAL A 72 -9.82 -12.57 2.23
C VAL A 72 -11.33 -12.43 2.42
N SER A 73 -12.01 -11.87 1.42
CA SER A 73 -13.47 -11.66 1.39
C SER A 73 -14.21 -12.71 0.55
N SER A 74 -13.49 -13.41 -0.32
CA SER A 74 -14.02 -14.50 -1.14
C SER A 74 -14.18 -15.81 -0.37
N ARG A 75 -14.84 -16.80 -1.00
CA ARG A 75 -14.96 -18.19 -0.50
C ARG A 75 -14.21 -19.14 -1.44
N PRO A 76 -12.88 -19.33 -1.28
CA PRO A 76 -12.06 -20.02 -2.27
C PRO A 76 -12.53 -21.44 -2.61
N GLY A 77 -13.05 -22.19 -1.64
CA GLY A 77 -13.58 -23.55 -1.89
C GLY A 77 -14.84 -23.61 -2.75
N GLN A 78 -15.50 -22.47 -3.01
CA GLN A 78 -16.68 -22.38 -3.87
C GLN A 78 -16.34 -21.73 -5.21
N VAL A 79 -15.56 -20.66 -5.20
CA VAL A 79 -15.28 -19.84 -6.39
C VAL A 79 -13.95 -20.14 -7.07
N GLY A 80 -13.07 -20.93 -6.44
CA GLY A 80 -11.73 -21.25 -6.95
C GLY A 80 -10.75 -20.07 -6.95
N ARG A 81 -11.11 -18.95 -6.30
CA ARG A 81 -10.31 -17.71 -6.22
C ARG A 81 -10.21 -17.21 -4.79
N CYS A 82 -9.08 -16.61 -4.45
CA CYS A 82 -8.80 -16.04 -3.13
C CYS A 82 -8.63 -14.52 -3.23
N ASP A 83 -9.74 -13.85 -3.51
CA ASP A 83 -9.83 -12.40 -3.59
C ASP A 83 -10.10 -11.77 -2.21
N GLY A 84 -9.67 -10.52 -2.06
CA GLY A 84 -9.69 -9.80 -0.79
C GLY A 84 -9.44 -8.30 -0.95
N TYR A 85 -9.34 -7.61 0.18
CA TYR A 85 -9.05 -6.18 0.25
C TYR A 85 -7.97 -5.89 1.31
N ILE A 86 -7.23 -4.79 1.13
CA ILE A 86 -6.20 -4.34 2.08
C ILE A 86 -6.88 -3.75 3.32
N LEU A 87 -6.35 -4.05 4.50
CA LEU A 87 -6.86 -3.49 5.76
C LEU A 87 -6.44 -2.04 5.94
N GLU A 88 -7.39 -1.18 6.30
CA GLU A 88 -7.15 0.25 6.55
C GLU A 88 -7.83 0.72 7.84
N GLY A 89 -7.39 1.88 8.35
CA GLY A 89 -8.00 2.58 9.48
C GLY A 89 -8.27 1.72 10.72
N LYS A 90 -9.50 1.79 11.25
CA LYS A 90 -9.91 1.10 12.48
C LYS A 90 -9.83 -0.42 12.36
N GLU A 91 -10.10 -0.98 11.19
CA GLU A 91 -10.02 -2.42 10.97
C GLU A 91 -8.57 -2.89 11.08
N LEU A 92 -7.65 -2.14 10.46
CA LEU A 92 -6.23 -2.43 10.56
C LEU A 92 -5.74 -2.35 12.01
N GLU A 93 -6.12 -1.30 12.74
CA GLU A 93 -5.73 -1.11 14.14
C GLU A 93 -6.22 -2.27 15.02
N PHE A 94 -7.47 -2.71 14.83
CA PHE A 94 -8.06 -3.82 15.56
C PHE A 94 -7.24 -5.11 15.40
N TYR A 95 -6.89 -5.46 14.15
CA TYR A 95 -6.12 -6.67 13.87
C TYR A 95 -4.65 -6.56 14.30
N LEU A 96 -4.03 -5.39 14.15
CA LEU A 96 -2.68 -5.14 14.67
C LEU A 96 -2.60 -5.38 16.18
N ARG A 97 -3.58 -4.88 16.94
CA ARG A 97 -3.67 -5.10 18.39
C ARG A 97 -3.81 -6.58 18.74
N LYS A 98 -4.68 -7.32 18.04
CA LYS A 98 -4.84 -8.76 18.25
C LYS A 98 -3.57 -9.57 17.94
N ILE A 99 -2.89 -9.24 16.83
CA ILE A 99 -1.65 -9.92 16.44
C ILE A 99 -0.54 -9.68 17.47
N ARG A 100 -0.38 -8.42 17.93
CA ARG A 100 0.61 -8.06 18.96
C ARG A 100 0.36 -8.76 20.29
N ALA A 101 -0.88 -8.76 20.77
CA ALA A 101 -1.26 -9.41 22.03
C ALA A 101 -1.02 -10.94 22.00
N LYS A 102 -1.26 -11.59 20.85
CA LYS A 102 -0.98 -13.02 20.69
C LYS A 102 0.52 -13.33 20.72
N LYS A 103 1.37 -12.44 20.21
CA LYS A 103 2.84 -12.63 20.15
C LYS A 103 3.52 -12.43 21.51
N GLN A 104 2.90 -11.72 22.45
CA GLN A 104 3.42 -11.49 23.80
C GLN A 104 3.10 -12.61 24.79
N LYS A 105 2.20 -13.54 24.44
CA LYS A 105 2.04 -14.82 25.14
C LYS A 105 2.98 -15.84 24.54
#